data_AF-A0A1B2AAD2-F1
#
_entry.id   AF-A0A1B2AAD2-F1
#
_cell.length_a   1.000
_cell.length_b   1.000
_cell.length_c   1.000
_cell.angle_alpha   90.00
_cell.angle_beta   90.00
_cell.angle_gamma   90.00
#
_symmetry.space_group_name_H-M   'P 1'
#
loop_
_entity.id
_entity.type
_entity.pdbx_description
1 polymer ?
#
loop_
_entity_poly.entity_id
_entity_poly.type
_entity_poly.pdbx_seq_one_letter_code
_entity_poly.pdbx_strand_id
1 'polypeptide(L)'
;MIRPIALAALALGLAAPALADDVPPDLAESRLRGCLLAGATSPGQTQLAAKVIEVRAFCGAQIKRVREHRMAAAAGPDAKAAVARKLDAEIAHAVANFSGFSS
;
A
#
# COMPACT_ATOMS: atom_id res chain seq x y z
N MET A 1 -50.94 15.11 -8.50
CA MET A 1 -49.90 16.04 -8.99
C MET A 1 -49.15 16.60 -7.79
N ILE A 2 -48.04 15.98 -7.37
CA ILE A 2 -47.12 16.52 -6.35
C ILE A 2 -45.70 16.10 -6.74
N ARG A 3 -44.78 17.06 -6.64
CA ARG A 3 -43.42 17.14 -7.22
C ARG A 3 -42.46 16.04 -6.74
N PRO A 4 -41.61 15.48 -7.61
CA PRO A 4 -40.42 14.76 -7.17
C PRO A 4 -39.36 15.77 -6.69
N ILE A 5 -39.03 15.73 -5.40
CA ILE A 5 -37.86 16.43 -4.85
C ILE A 5 -36.64 15.65 -5.32
N ALA A 6 -35.91 16.22 -6.28
CA ALA A 6 -34.61 15.74 -6.71
C ALA A 6 -33.62 15.91 -5.55
N LEU A 7 -33.33 14.82 -4.83
CA LEU A 7 -32.14 14.76 -3.99
C LEU A 7 -30.93 14.63 -4.94
N ALA A 8 -30.27 15.76 -5.14
CA ALA A 8 -28.95 15.80 -5.77
C ALA A 8 -27.98 15.00 -4.89
N ALA A 9 -27.68 13.77 -5.31
CA ALA A 9 -26.58 12.97 -4.77
C ALA A 9 -25.25 13.60 -5.23
N LEU A 10 -24.86 14.69 -4.55
CA LEU A 10 -23.49 15.14 -4.47
C LEU A 10 -22.73 14.16 -3.56
N ALA A 11 -22.12 13.14 -4.15
CA ALA A 11 -21.18 12.30 -3.40
C ALA A 11 -20.03 11.83 -4.29
N LEU A 12 -18.92 12.58 -4.16
CA LEU A 12 -17.54 12.18 -4.40
C LEU A 12 -17.23 11.59 -5.77
N GLY A 13 -17.05 12.47 -6.74
CA GLY A 13 -16.02 12.25 -7.74
C GLY A 13 -14.67 12.16 -7.01
N LEU A 14 -14.24 10.94 -6.67
CA LEU A 14 -12.81 10.65 -6.54
C LEU A 14 -12.23 10.76 -7.94
N ALA A 15 -12.02 12.00 -8.39
CA ALA A 15 -11.00 12.30 -9.36
C ALA A 15 -9.67 11.93 -8.67
N ALA A 16 -9.28 10.66 -8.80
CA ALA A 16 -7.90 10.30 -8.61
C ALA A 16 -7.09 11.21 -9.53
N PRO A 17 -6.14 12.01 -9.03
CA PRO A 17 -5.15 12.59 -9.92
C PRO A 17 -4.29 11.42 -10.39
N ALA A 18 -4.71 10.81 -11.50
CA ALA A 18 -3.78 10.25 -12.45
C ALA A 18 -2.87 11.41 -12.88
N LEU A 19 -1.56 11.21 -12.82
CA LEU A 19 -0.50 12.17 -13.20
C LEU A 19 -0.10 13.18 -12.11
N ALA A 20 0.47 12.68 -11.01
CA ALA A 20 1.59 13.36 -10.36
C ALA A 20 2.64 12.28 -10.09
N ASP A 21 3.70 12.26 -10.91
CA ASP A 21 4.82 11.32 -10.78
C ASP A 21 5.62 11.59 -9.50
N ASP A 22 5.55 12.80 -8.95
CA ASP A 22 6.12 13.18 -7.65
C ASP A 22 5.09 13.03 -6.53
N VAL A 23 4.76 11.78 -6.19
CA VAL A 23 4.12 11.52 -4.88
C VAL A 23 5.17 11.80 -3.80
N PRO A 24 4.90 12.69 -2.82
CA PRO A 24 5.83 12.92 -1.73
C PRO A 24 6.15 11.60 -1.01
N PRO A 25 7.40 11.36 -0.57
CA PRO A 25 7.79 10.11 0.09
C PRO A 25 6.84 9.73 1.23
N ASP A 26 6.46 10.69 2.08
CA ASP A 26 5.54 10.46 3.20
C ASP A 26 4.14 10.00 2.76
N LEU A 27 3.66 10.52 1.62
CA LEU A 27 2.39 10.12 1.05
C LEU A 27 2.47 8.72 0.44
N ALA A 28 3.61 8.37 -0.19
CA ALA A 28 3.85 7.02 -0.72
C ALA A 28 3.88 5.97 0.40
N GLU A 29 4.56 6.27 1.51
CA GLU A 29 4.62 5.42 2.71
C GLU A 29 3.25 5.26 3.37
N SER A 30 2.51 6.37 3.51
CA SER A 30 1.15 6.35 4.10
C SER A 30 0.20 5.52 3.25
N ARG A 31 0.27 5.64 1.93
CA ARG A 31 -0.51 4.82 0.99
C ARG A 31 -0.14 3.35 1.14
N LEU A 32 1.15 3.03 1.11
CA LEU A 32 1.65 1.67 1.29
C LEU A 32 1.07 1.06 2.58
N ARG A 33 1.16 1.77 3.70
CA ARG A 33 0.60 1.31 4.97
C ARG A 33 -0.89 1.03 4.88
N GLY A 34 -1.67 1.92 4.26
CA GLY A 34 -3.10 1.73 4.04
C GLY A 34 -3.41 0.48 3.19
N CYS A 35 -2.63 0.24 2.13
CA CYS A 35 -2.78 -0.95 1.30
C CYS A 35 -2.40 -2.23 2.06
N LEU A 36 -1.30 -2.22 2.80
CA LEU A 36 -0.87 -3.36 3.60
C LEU A 36 -1.93 -3.72 4.64
N LEU A 37 -2.54 -2.73 5.29
CA LEU A 37 -3.66 -2.95 6.21
C LEU A 37 -4.83 -3.61 5.48
N ALA A 38 -5.33 -3.00 4.40
CA ALA A 38 -6.47 -3.53 3.64
C ALA A 38 -6.22 -4.95 3.11
N GLY A 39 -5.03 -5.22 2.56
CA GLY A 39 -4.66 -6.54 2.06
C GLY A 39 -4.51 -7.57 3.18
N ALA A 40 -3.90 -7.20 4.30
CA ALA A 40 -3.70 -8.11 5.43
C ALA A 40 -5.02 -8.47 6.14
N THR A 41 -5.99 -7.55 6.16
CA THR A 41 -7.33 -7.80 6.71
C THR A 41 -8.25 -8.56 5.76
N SER A 42 -7.84 -8.77 4.50
CA SER A 42 -8.65 -9.49 3.52
C SER A 42 -8.83 -10.96 3.93
N PRO A 43 -10.05 -11.53 3.86
CA PRO A 43 -10.24 -12.95 4.05
C PRO A 43 -9.56 -13.73 2.91
N GLY A 44 -8.88 -14.84 3.20
CA GLY A 44 -8.34 -15.70 2.15
C GLY A 44 -7.23 -16.65 2.58
N GLN A 45 -6.17 -16.11 3.19
CA GLN A 45 -5.01 -16.92 3.59
C GLN A 45 -4.93 -17.02 5.11
N THR A 46 -4.68 -18.24 5.60
CA THR A 46 -4.49 -18.55 7.03
C THR A 46 -3.03 -18.73 7.43
N GLN A 47 -2.13 -18.78 6.44
CA GLN A 47 -0.69 -18.90 6.65
C GLN A 47 -0.01 -17.55 6.37
N LEU A 48 0.86 -17.11 7.29
CA LEU A 48 1.56 -15.82 7.16
C LEU A 48 2.32 -15.70 5.84
N ALA A 49 3.06 -16.74 5.44
CA ALA A 49 3.84 -16.72 4.20
C ALA A 49 2.94 -16.51 2.97
N ALA A 50 1.81 -17.23 2.89
CA ALA A 50 0.85 -17.08 1.80
C ALA A 50 0.18 -15.69 1.83
N LYS A 51 -0.12 -15.18 3.02
CA LYS A 51 -0.70 -13.83 3.19
C LYS A 51 0.27 -12.74 2.75
N VAL A 52 1.55 -12.86 3.08
CA VAL A 52 2.59 -11.91 2.61
C VAL A 52 2.69 -11.91 1.09
N ILE A 53 2.63 -13.08 0.44
CA ILE A 53 2.65 -13.19 -1.03
C ILE A 53 1.40 -12.51 -1.64
N GLU A 54 0.22 -12.81 -1.11
CA GLU A 54 -1.05 -12.21 -1.54
C GLU A 54 -1.02 -10.68 -1.40
N VAL A 55 -0.62 -10.16 -0.24
CA VAL A 55 -0.56 -8.73 0.02
C VAL A 55 0.49 -8.05 -0.85
N ARG A 56 1.63 -8.70 -1.13
CA ARG A 56 2.63 -8.16 -2.07
C ARG A 56 2.09 -8.07 -3.49
N ALA A 57 1.32 -9.06 -3.93
CA ALA A 57 0.66 -9.01 -5.23
C ALA A 57 -0.38 -7.88 -5.28
N PHE A 58 -1.18 -7.73 -4.22
CA PHE A 58 -2.19 -6.69 -4.11
C PHE A 58 -1.59 -5.26 -4.05
N CYS A 59 -0.54 -5.06 -3.25
CA CYS A 59 0.08 -3.75 -3.02
C CYS A 59 1.30 -3.46 -3.89
N GLY A 60 1.57 -4.27 -4.91
CA GLY A 60 2.83 -4.24 -5.68
C GLY A 60 3.18 -2.86 -6.24
N ALA A 61 2.19 -2.11 -6.74
CA ALA A 61 2.41 -0.75 -7.26
C ALA A 61 2.91 0.23 -6.18
N GLN A 62 2.39 0.13 -4.96
CA GLN A 62 2.77 1.03 -3.86
C GLN A 62 4.13 0.63 -3.27
N ILE A 63 4.39 -0.67 -3.16
CA ILE A 63 5.69 -1.21 -2.75
C ILE A 63 6.78 -0.75 -3.72
N LYS A 64 6.51 -0.79 -5.03
CA LYS A 64 7.44 -0.33 -6.07
C LYS A 64 7.77 1.16 -5.90
N ARG A 65 6.78 2.02 -5.72
CA ARG A 65 7.00 3.47 -5.53
C ARG A 65 7.84 3.77 -4.28
N VAL A 66 7.49 3.18 -3.14
CA VAL A 66 8.27 3.35 -1.90
C VAL A 66 9.70 2.85 -2.09
N ARG A 67 9.88 1.72 -2.76
CA ARG A 67 11.21 1.19 -3.08
C ARG A 67 12.02 2.17 -3.93
N GLU A 68 11.43 2.75 -4.97
CA GLU A 68 12.09 3.73 -5.84
C GLU A 68 12.49 4.99 -5.07
N HIS A 69 11.60 5.56 -4.25
CA HIS A 69 11.93 6.72 -3.41
C HIS A 69 13.09 6.43 -2.45
N ARG A 70 13.05 5.29 -1.74
CA ARG A 70 14.12 4.92 -0.81
C ARG A 70 15.43 4.59 -1.53
N MET A 71 15.38 3.97 -2.71
CA MET A 71 16.56 3.67 -3.53
C MET A 71 17.19 4.93 -4.15
N ALA A 72 16.41 5.96 -4.44
CA ALA A 72 16.92 7.25 -4.90
C ALA A 72 17.81 7.92 -3.85
N ALA A 73 17.52 7.72 -2.56
CA ALA A 73 18.33 8.22 -1.44
C ALA A 73 19.53 7.31 -1.07
N ALA A 74 19.66 6.13 -1.68
CA ALA A 74 20.68 5.15 -1.31
C ALA A 74 21.96 5.29 -2.14
N ALA A 75 23.10 5.45 -1.47
CA ALA A 75 24.41 5.59 -2.10
C ALA A 75 25.02 4.22 -2.46
N GLY A 76 24.94 3.84 -3.73
CA GLY A 76 25.59 2.66 -4.28
C GLY A 76 24.78 1.35 -4.21
N PRO A 77 25.28 0.27 -4.85
CA PRO A 77 24.53 -0.99 -5.00
C PRO A 77 24.22 -1.66 -3.67
N ASP A 78 25.16 -1.68 -2.73
CA ASP A 78 24.98 -2.34 -1.42
C ASP A 78 23.92 -1.63 -0.58
N ALA A 79 23.90 -0.30 -0.59
CA ALA A 79 22.88 0.49 0.08
C ALA A 79 21.49 0.25 -0.53
N LYS A 80 21.39 0.16 -1.86
CA LYS A 80 20.13 -0.18 -2.54
C LYS A 80 19.66 -1.60 -2.21
N ALA A 81 20.57 -2.56 -2.12
CA ALA A 81 20.26 -3.91 -1.70
C ALA A 81 19.81 -3.97 -0.23
N ALA A 82 20.41 -3.17 0.66
CA ALA A 82 19.98 -3.04 2.04
C ALA A 82 18.58 -2.42 2.14
N VAL A 83 18.28 -1.38 1.36
CA VAL A 83 16.94 -0.78 1.25
C VAL A 83 15.90 -1.82 0.82
N ALA A 84 16.21 -2.60 -0.21
CA ALA A 84 15.33 -3.67 -0.68
C ALA A 84 14.99 -4.68 0.43
N ARG A 85 16.02 -5.23 1.09
CA ARG A 85 15.84 -6.21 2.18
C ARG A 85 15.07 -5.62 3.37
N LYS A 86 15.38 -4.38 3.74
CA LYS A 86 14.70 -3.70 4.85
C LYS A 86 13.22 -3.50 4.55
N LEU A 87 12.88 -3.02 3.35
CA LEU A 87 11.49 -2.86 2.93
C LEU A 87 10.74 -4.20 2.91
N ASP A 88 11.38 -5.26 2.42
CA ASP A 88 10.77 -6.60 2.40
C ASP A 88 10.46 -7.14 3.80
N ALA A 89 11.34 -6.88 4.77
CA ALA A 89 11.16 -7.23 6.18
C ALA A 89 10.05 -6.39 6.84
N GLU A 90 10.03 -5.07 6.59
CA GLU A 90 8.97 -4.17 7.09
C GLU A 90 7.58 -4.60 6.59
N ILE A 91 7.47 -4.98 5.32
CA ILE A 91 6.21 -5.49 4.75
C ILE A 91 5.77 -6.78 5.44
N ALA A 92 6.68 -7.74 5.59
CA ALA A 92 6.36 -9.01 6.26
C ALA A 92 5.89 -8.79 7.70
N HIS A 93 6.59 -7.93 8.45
CA HIS A 93 6.23 -7.57 9.82
C HIS A 93 4.88 -6.84 9.88
N ALA A 94 4.63 -5.88 8.98
CA ALA A 94 3.36 -5.17 8.92
C ALA A 94 2.18 -6.13 8.63
N VAL A 95 2.34 -7.04 7.67
CA VAL A 95 1.33 -8.05 7.35
C VAL A 95 1.06 -8.95 8.54
N ALA A 96 2.10 -9.46 9.22
CA ALA A 96 1.96 -10.28 10.42
C ALA A 96 1.12 -9.56 11.49
N ASN A 97 1.46 -8.31 11.79
CA ASN A 97 0.76 -7.51 12.78
C ASN A 97 -0.70 -7.23 12.42
N PHE A 98 -0.99 -6.89 11.16
CA PHE A 98 -2.35 -6.56 10.72
C PHE A 98 -3.26 -7.79 10.56
N SER A 99 -2.68 -8.93 10.21
CA SER A 99 -3.43 -10.19 10.05
C SER A 99 -3.64 -10.94 11.36
N GLY A 100 -2.97 -10.53 12.45
CA GLY A 100 -3.00 -11.24 13.73
C GLY A 100 -2.21 -12.54 13.72
N PHE A 101 -1.41 -12.81 12.69
CA PHE A 101 -0.46 -13.91 12.68
C PHE A 101 0.72 -13.52 13.57
N SER A 102 0.72 -13.99 14.81
CA SER A 102 1.90 -13.93 15.66
C SER A 102 2.98 -14.87 15.10
N SER A 103 4.17 -14.33 14.89
CA SER A 103 5.41 -15.06 14.62
C SER A 103 5.84 -15.92 15.80
#